data_AF-A0A2N6CPE1-F1
#
_entry.id   AF-A0A2N6CPE1-F1
#
_cell.length_a   1.000
_cell.length_b   1.000
_cell.length_c   1.000
_cell.angle_alpha   90.00
_cell.angle_beta   90.00
_cell.angle_gamma   90.00
#
_symmetry.space_group_name_H-M   'P 1'
#
loop_
_entity.id
_entity.type
_entity.pdbx_description
1 polymer ?
#
loop_
_entity_poly.entity_id
_entity_poly.type
_entity_poly.pdbx_seq_one_letter_code
_entity_poly.pdbx_strand_id
1 'polypeptide(L)'
;MSDASGMLYVVATPIGNLDDLSPRATATLIAADLILAEDTRHSGRLLRRLGAGGAILSLHEHNEDQRIADVLQRLQQGQSIALISDAGTPLVSDPGFRLVRAIGEAGYGLVPVPGACAAIAALSVAGLPSDRFAFEGFVANRAGARRERLQQLAADARTLIFYES
;
A
#
# COMPACT_ATOMS: atom_id res chain seq x y z
N MET A 1 -26.17 -18.82 10.27
CA MET A 1 -24.75 -19.04 9.91
C MET A 1 -24.27 -17.70 9.41
N SER A 2 -23.34 -17.04 10.10
CA SER A 2 -22.70 -15.86 9.53
C SER A 2 -21.82 -16.36 8.39
N ASP A 3 -22.28 -16.19 7.14
CA ASP A 3 -21.41 -16.32 5.98
C ASP A 3 -20.34 -15.24 6.15
N ALA A 4 -19.19 -15.63 6.71
CA ALA A 4 -18.08 -14.71 6.90
C ALA A 4 -17.54 -14.37 5.51
N SER A 5 -17.95 -13.22 4.99
CA SER A 5 -17.39 -12.67 3.76
C SER A 5 -15.89 -12.46 3.92
N GLY A 6 -15.17 -12.60 2.81
CA GLY A 6 -13.73 -12.39 2.75
C GLY A 6 -13.37 -10.95 3.11
N MET A 7 -12.09 -10.75 3.44
CA MET A 7 -11.55 -9.44 3.80
C MET A 7 -10.35 -9.10 2.92
N LEU A 8 -10.17 -7.81 2.64
CA LEU A 8 -8.93 -7.29 2.10
C LEU A 8 -8.04 -6.79 3.24
N TYR A 9 -6.83 -7.33 3.32
CA TYR A 9 -5.77 -6.87 4.21
C TYR A 9 -4.81 -5.96 3.44
N VAL A 10 -4.62 -4.74 3.89
CA VAL A 10 -3.61 -3.83 3.33
C VAL A 10 -2.33 -4.00 4.15
N VAL A 11 -1.30 -4.61 3.57
CA VAL A 11 -0.12 -5.07 4.30
C VAL A 11 1.11 -4.30 3.85
N ALA A 12 1.73 -3.58 4.80
CA ALA A 12 2.99 -2.90 4.53
C ALA A 12 4.16 -3.89 4.41
N THR A 13 5.02 -3.68 3.41
CA THR A 13 6.25 -4.44 3.18
C THR A 13 7.49 -3.64 3.61
N PRO A 14 8.65 -4.29 3.82
CA PRO A 14 9.89 -3.59 4.14
C PRO A 14 10.31 -2.53 3.12
N ILE A 15 10.98 -1.48 3.59
CA ILE A 15 11.55 -0.40 2.76
C ILE A 15 13.08 -0.50 2.60
N GLY A 16 13.66 -1.68 2.87
CA GLY A 16 15.10 -1.93 2.70
C GLY A 16 15.68 -2.99 3.64
N ASN A 17 15.09 -3.18 4.82
CA ASN A 17 15.51 -4.19 5.78
C ASN A 17 14.39 -5.21 6.07
N LEU A 18 14.64 -6.49 5.83
CA LEU A 18 13.64 -7.55 6.00
C LEU A 18 13.15 -7.70 7.44
N ASP A 19 13.94 -7.29 8.41
CA ASP A 19 13.56 -7.34 9.83
C ASP A 19 12.44 -6.34 10.19
N ASP A 20 12.16 -5.38 9.30
CA ASP A 20 11.05 -4.42 9.47
C ASP A 20 9.67 -5.03 9.14
N LEU A 21 9.62 -6.27 8.61
CA LEU A 21 8.37 -6.97 8.38
C LEU A 21 7.79 -7.47 9.72
N SER A 22 6.64 -6.93 10.11
CA SER A 22 6.03 -7.31 11.39
C SER A 22 5.58 -8.78 11.40
N PRO A 23 5.58 -9.45 12.58
CA PRO A 23 5.04 -10.81 12.70
C PRO A 23 3.59 -10.94 12.21
N ARG A 24 2.78 -9.88 12.37
CA ARG A 24 1.41 -9.83 11.87
C ARG A 24 1.36 -9.80 10.35
N ALA A 25 2.20 -8.97 9.70
CA ALA A 25 2.29 -8.94 8.25
C ALA A 25 2.68 -10.31 7.69
N THR A 26 3.69 -10.97 8.29
CA THR A 26 4.08 -12.34 7.91
C THR A 26 2.92 -13.32 8.03
N ALA A 27 2.23 -13.36 9.18
CA ALA A 27 1.10 -14.26 9.38
C ALA A 27 -0.05 -13.99 8.40
N THR A 28 -0.37 -12.73 8.14
CA THR A 28 -1.41 -12.34 7.17
C THR A 28 -1.05 -12.77 5.75
N LEU A 29 0.20 -12.58 5.32
CA LEU A 29 0.64 -12.97 3.96
C LEU A 29 0.68 -14.49 3.78
N ILE A 30 1.02 -15.25 4.83
CA ILE A 30 0.98 -16.71 4.81
C ILE A 30 -0.45 -17.23 4.71
N ALA A 31 -1.40 -16.59 5.40
CA ALA A 31 -2.79 -17.01 5.49
C ALA A 31 -3.66 -16.53 4.31
N ALA A 32 -3.21 -15.56 3.52
CA ALA A 32 -3.97 -15.02 2.40
C ALA A 32 -4.12 -16.05 1.25
N ASP A 33 -5.34 -16.18 0.72
CA ASP A 33 -5.66 -17.01 -0.44
C ASP A 33 -5.12 -16.38 -1.74
N LEU A 34 -5.13 -15.04 -1.79
CA LEU A 34 -4.67 -14.23 -2.91
C LEU A 34 -3.84 -13.04 -2.40
N ILE A 35 -2.73 -12.76 -3.07
CA ILE A 35 -1.87 -11.61 -2.82
C ILE A 35 -1.82 -10.76 -4.09
N LEU A 36 -2.28 -9.52 -3.97
CA LEU A 36 -2.19 -8.49 -4.98
C LEU A 36 -0.89 -7.70 -4.76
N ALA A 37 -0.04 -7.66 -5.76
CA ALA A 37 1.26 -6.99 -5.71
C ALA A 37 1.49 -6.13 -6.95
N GLU A 38 2.21 -5.03 -6.82
CA GLU A 38 2.60 -4.18 -7.95
C GLU A 38 3.52 -4.92 -8.93
N ASP A 39 4.71 -5.35 -8.45
CA ASP A 39 5.59 -6.27 -9.17
C ASP A 39 5.60 -7.66 -8.50
N THR A 40 4.97 -8.63 -9.18
CA THR A 40 4.90 -10.02 -8.73
C THR A 40 6.26 -10.72 -8.71
N ARG A 41 7.24 -10.24 -9.50
CA ARG A 41 8.61 -10.76 -9.50
C ARG A 41 9.38 -10.28 -8.27
N HIS A 42 9.23 -8.99 -7.94
CA HIS A 42 9.82 -8.40 -6.75
C HIS A 42 9.25 -9.06 -5.50
N SER A 43 7.92 -8.96 -5.34
CA SER A 43 7.17 -9.47 -4.20
C SER A 43 7.27 -10.99 -4.07
N GLY A 44 7.34 -11.72 -5.19
CA GLY A 44 7.49 -13.17 -5.18
C GLY A 44 8.76 -13.67 -4.47
N ARG A 45 9.84 -12.87 -4.43
CA ARG A 45 11.04 -13.23 -3.65
C ARG A 45 10.79 -13.16 -2.14
N LEU A 46 10.11 -12.11 -1.67
CA LEU A 46 9.71 -11.95 -0.27
C LEU A 46 8.78 -13.10 0.13
N LEU A 47 7.70 -13.29 -0.63
CA LEU A 47 6.66 -14.29 -0.35
C LEU A 47 7.21 -15.72 -0.28
N ARG A 48 8.14 -16.08 -1.18
CA ARG A 48 8.83 -17.39 -1.12
C ARG A 48 9.65 -17.57 0.16
N ARG A 49 10.33 -16.52 0.66
CA ARG A 49 11.09 -16.59 1.92
C ARG A 49 10.18 -16.77 3.13
N LEU A 50 8.98 -16.18 3.10
CA LEU A 50 7.99 -16.31 4.16
C LEU A 50 7.24 -17.66 4.12
N GLY A 51 7.33 -18.40 3.01
CA GLY A 51 6.54 -19.62 2.81
C GLY A 51 5.06 -19.34 2.52
N ALA A 52 4.73 -18.17 1.98
CA ALA A 52 3.36 -17.82 1.61
C ALA A 52 2.90 -18.64 0.39
N GLY A 53 1.76 -19.33 0.54
CA GLY A 53 1.22 -20.25 -0.47
C GLY A 53 0.10 -19.68 -1.35
N GLY A 54 -0.40 -18.49 -1.04
CA GLY A 54 -1.47 -17.82 -1.78
C GLY A 54 -1.11 -17.56 -3.24
N ALA A 55 -2.12 -17.51 -4.11
CA ALA A 55 -1.93 -17.08 -5.48
C ALA A 55 -1.42 -15.63 -5.52
N ILE A 56 -0.62 -15.26 -6.52
CA ILE A 56 -0.13 -13.88 -6.69
C ILE A 56 -0.67 -13.30 -7.99
N LEU A 57 -1.30 -12.13 -7.91
CA LEU A 57 -1.76 -11.38 -9.08
C LEU A 57 -1.19 -9.96 -9.10
N SER A 58 -0.91 -9.46 -10.30
CA SER A 58 -0.45 -8.07 -10.46
C SER A 58 -1.59 -7.07 -10.29
N LEU A 59 -1.35 -6.04 -9.49
CA LEU A 59 -2.20 -4.87 -9.34
C LEU A 59 -1.33 -3.62 -9.42
N HIS A 60 -1.44 -2.87 -10.51
CA HIS A 60 -0.74 -1.62 -10.74
C HIS A 60 -1.71 -0.59 -11.29
N GLU A 61 -1.32 0.68 -11.30
CA GLU A 61 -2.21 1.80 -11.61
C GLU A 61 -3.02 1.56 -12.91
N HIS A 62 -2.40 1.03 -13.97
CA HIS A 62 -3.08 0.79 -15.25
C HIS A 62 -4.10 -0.36 -15.28
N ASN A 63 -4.12 -1.29 -14.31
CA ASN A 63 -4.99 -2.46 -14.34
C ASN A 63 -5.99 -2.55 -13.18
N GLU A 64 -5.96 -1.60 -12.23
CA GLU A 64 -6.82 -1.64 -11.04
C GLU A 64 -8.29 -1.89 -11.39
N ASP A 65 -8.85 -1.10 -12.31
CA ASP A 65 -10.28 -1.21 -12.69
C ASP A 65 -10.64 -2.60 -13.22
N GLN A 66 -9.72 -3.24 -13.94
CA GLN A 66 -9.93 -4.57 -14.51
C GLN A 66 -9.92 -5.67 -13.44
N ARG A 67 -9.26 -5.42 -12.29
CA ARG A 67 -9.14 -6.38 -11.18
C ARG A 67 -10.30 -6.29 -10.20
N ILE A 68 -11.02 -5.16 -10.14
CA ILE A 68 -12.09 -4.93 -9.15
C ILE A 68 -13.13 -6.06 -9.16
N ALA A 69 -13.67 -6.41 -10.33
CA ALA A 69 -14.74 -7.41 -10.42
C ALA A 69 -14.29 -8.81 -9.93
N ASP A 70 -13.09 -9.26 -10.32
CA ASP A 70 -12.52 -10.54 -9.89
C ASP A 70 -12.26 -10.54 -8.37
N VAL A 71 -11.70 -9.46 -7.83
CA VAL A 71 -11.43 -9.34 -6.40
C VAL A 71 -12.73 -9.34 -5.58
N LEU A 72 -13.76 -8.60 -5.99
CA LEU A 72 -15.05 -8.60 -5.32
C LEU A 72 -15.71 -9.98 -5.33
N GLN A 73 -15.63 -10.70 -6.45
CA GLN A 73 -16.15 -12.06 -6.54
C GLN A 73 -15.45 -13.01 -5.57
N ARG A 74 -14.13 -12.88 -5.40
CA ARG A 74 -13.35 -13.70 -4.46
C ARG A 74 -13.67 -13.38 -3.00
N LEU A 75 -13.83 -12.10 -2.66
CA LEU A 75 -14.29 -11.69 -1.34
C LEU A 75 -15.68 -12.25 -1.03
N GLN A 76 -16.59 -12.23 -2.02
CA GLN A 76 -17.92 -12.84 -1.89
C GLN A 76 -17.85 -14.35 -1.60
N GLN A 77 -16.84 -15.04 -2.14
CA GLN A 77 -16.58 -16.46 -1.89
C GLN A 77 -15.88 -16.74 -0.55
N GLY A 78 -15.64 -15.72 0.27
CA GLY A 78 -14.99 -15.87 1.58
C GLY A 78 -13.45 -15.85 1.53
N GLN A 79 -12.83 -15.56 0.38
CA GLN A 79 -11.37 -15.55 0.27
C GLN A 79 -10.76 -14.36 1.02
N SER A 80 -9.67 -14.62 1.74
CA SER A 80 -8.83 -13.59 2.36
C SER A 80 -7.81 -13.10 1.35
N ILE A 81 -7.80 -11.79 1.09
CA ILE A 81 -6.96 -11.17 0.05
C ILE A 81 -5.99 -10.21 0.73
N ALA A 82 -4.72 -10.24 0.38
CA ALA A 82 -3.74 -9.25 0.81
C ALA A 82 -3.36 -8.32 -0.34
N LEU A 83 -3.26 -7.02 -0.09
CA LEU A 83 -2.67 -6.03 -0.97
C LEU A 83 -1.32 -5.60 -0.39
N ILE A 84 -0.26 -5.71 -1.20
CA ILE A 84 1.09 -5.25 -0.89
C ILE A 84 1.60 -4.31 -1.98
N SER A 85 2.52 -3.43 -1.61
CA SER A 85 3.37 -2.70 -2.56
C SER A 85 4.78 -3.26 -2.54
N ASP A 86 5.59 -2.88 -3.52
CA ASP A 86 6.97 -3.36 -3.62
C ASP A 86 7.80 -2.95 -2.39
N ALA A 87 7.52 -1.80 -1.79
CA ALA A 87 8.13 -1.34 -0.56
C ALA A 87 7.21 -0.38 0.21
N GLY A 88 7.05 -0.60 1.51
CA GLY A 88 6.33 0.32 2.39
C GLY A 88 4.84 0.04 2.46
N THR A 89 4.06 1.09 2.71
CA THR A 89 2.62 0.98 2.96
C THR A 89 1.85 1.19 1.65
N PRO A 90 1.06 0.19 1.18
CA PRO A 90 0.27 0.35 -0.03
C PRO A 90 -0.64 1.59 0.03
N LEU A 91 -0.99 2.13 -1.13
CA LEU A 91 -1.77 3.38 -1.31
C LEU A 91 -1.02 4.68 -0.93
N VAL A 92 0.17 4.61 -0.33
CA VAL A 92 0.98 5.80 -0.02
C VAL A 92 1.99 6.02 -1.14
N SER A 93 1.58 6.76 -2.17
CA SER A 93 2.30 6.88 -3.45
C SER A 93 2.45 5.56 -4.22
N ASP A 94 1.58 4.61 -3.92
CA ASP A 94 1.49 3.27 -4.52
C ASP A 94 0.08 3.02 -5.08
N PRO A 95 -0.12 2.06 -6.01
CA PRO A 95 -1.43 1.68 -6.51
C PRO A 95 -2.34 1.03 -5.44
N GLY A 96 -3.63 0.91 -5.78
CA GLY A 96 -4.64 0.18 -5.00
C GLY A 96 -5.79 1.03 -4.49
N PHE A 97 -5.75 2.35 -4.69
CA PHE A 97 -6.80 3.26 -4.23
C PHE A 97 -8.19 2.89 -4.79
N ARG A 98 -8.31 2.63 -6.09
CA ARG A 98 -9.61 2.37 -6.72
C ARG A 98 -10.18 1.04 -6.27
N LEU A 99 -9.30 0.06 -6.07
CA LEU A 99 -9.68 -1.24 -5.53
C LEU A 99 -10.21 -1.13 -4.10
N VAL A 100 -9.46 -0.51 -3.18
CA VAL A 100 -9.87 -0.34 -1.79
C VAL A 100 -11.18 0.43 -1.69
N ARG A 101 -11.34 1.48 -2.51
CA ARG A 101 -12.58 2.25 -2.60
C ARG A 101 -13.76 1.36 -3.01
N ALA A 102 -13.64 0.60 -4.10
CA ALA A 102 -14.72 -0.25 -4.60
C ALA A 102 -15.11 -1.35 -3.59
N ILE A 103 -14.14 -1.93 -2.88
CA ILE A 103 -14.36 -2.93 -1.83
C ILE A 103 -15.13 -2.31 -0.65
N GLY A 104 -14.74 -1.10 -0.22
CA GLY A 104 -15.45 -0.36 0.83
C GLY A 104 -16.87 0.02 0.42
N GLU A 105 -17.07 0.50 -0.82
CA GLU A 105 -18.40 0.81 -1.38
C GLU A 105 -19.31 -0.43 -1.47
N ALA A 106 -18.72 -1.61 -1.69
CA ALA A 106 -19.43 -2.89 -1.68
C ALA A 106 -19.67 -3.47 -0.28
N GLY A 107 -19.19 -2.81 0.79
CA GLY A 107 -19.43 -3.22 2.18
C GLY A 107 -18.57 -4.38 2.69
N TYR A 108 -17.49 -4.74 1.98
CA TYR A 108 -16.56 -5.77 2.43
C TYR A 108 -15.55 -5.25 3.47
N GLY A 109 -15.00 -6.17 4.26
CA GLY A 109 -14.03 -5.83 5.30
C GLY A 109 -12.70 -5.34 4.73
N LEU A 110 -12.24 -4.20 5.24
CA LEU A 110 -10.92 -3.61 4.97
C LEU A 110 -10.11 -3.59 6.26
N VAL A 111 -8.94 -4.25 6.26
CA VAL A 111 -8.11 -4.40 7.45
C VAL A 111 -6.70 -3.85 7.18
N PRO A 112 -6.31 -2.70 7.77
CA PRO A 112 -4.94 -2.23 7.67
C PRO A 112 -4.02 -3.08 8.55
N VAL A 113 -2.88 -3.52 8.03
CA VAL A 113 -1.77 -4.12 8.77
C VAL A 113 -0.62 -3.12 8.85
N PRO A 114 -0.42 -2.45 10.01
CA PRO A 114 0.64 -1.47 10.19
C PRO A 114 2.03 -2.05 9.90
N GLY A 115 2.90 -1.21 9.37
CA GLY A 115 4.30 -1.53 9.10
C GLY A 115 5.05 -0.32 8.56
N ALA A 116 6.08 -0.57 7.76
CA ALA A 116 7.00 0.45 7.29
C ALA A 116 6.32 1.50 6.38
N CYS A 117 6.66 2.76 6.60
CA CYS A 117 6.32 3.89 5.72
C CYS A 117 7.51 4.87 5.71
N ALA A 118 8.13 5.05 4.54
CA ALA A 118 9.37 5.82 4.43
C ALA A 118 9.21 7.29 4.85
N ALA A 119 8.09 7.93 4.47
CA ALA A 119 7.76 9.30 4.88
C ALA A 119 7.73 9.46 6.42
N ILE A 120 7.06 8.54 7.12
CA ILE A 120 6.92 8.60 8.58
C ILE A 120 8.23 8.23 9.28
N ALA A 121 8.96 7.22 8.77
CA ALA A 121 10.28 6.86 9.28
C ALA A 121 11.25 8.05 9.20
N ALA A 122 11.31 8.73 8.05
CA ALA A 122 12.13 9.92 7.86
C ALA A 122 11.72 11.07 8.80
N LEU A 123 10.42 11.37 8.90
CA LEU A 123 9.91 12.42 9.78
C LEU A 123 10.31 12.19 11.24
N SER A 124 10.30 10.94 11.71
CA SER A 124 10.61 10.58 13.10
C SER A 124 12.01 10.96 13.58
N VAL A 125 12.96 11.15 12.64
CA VAL A 125 14.35 11.51 12.91
C VAL A 125 14.76 12.85 12.29
N ALA A 126 13.84 13.55 11.62
CA ALA A 126 14.15 14.76 10.86
C ALA A 126 14.44 16.00 11.71
N GLY A 127 14.06 16.00 13.00
CA GLY A 127 14.16 17.18 13.86
C GLY A 127 13.23 18.34 13.43
N LEU A 128 12.20 18.04 12.64
CA LEU A 128 11.19 19.00 12.19
C LEU A 128 9.89 18.86 12.99
N PRO A 129 9.04 19.89 13.09
CA PRO A 129 7.73 19.78 13.71
C PRO A 129 6.90 18.64 13.12
N SER A 130 6.39 17.75 13.97
CA SER A 130 5.67 16.53 13.57
C SER A 130 4.24 16.46 14.12
N ASP A 131 3.78 17.52 14.80
CA ASP A 131 2.39 17.68 15.26
C ASP A 131 1.42 17.88 14.09
N ARG A 132 1.88 18.56 13.03
CA ARG A 132 1.15 18.77 11.77
C ARG A 132 2.13 18.73 10.60
N PHE A 133 1.85 17.87 9.62
CA PHE A 133 2.64 17.75 8.40
C PHE A 133 1.75 17.54 7.17
N ALA A 134 2.33 17.69 5.99
CA ALA A 134 1.72 17.32 4.72
C ALA A 134 2.66 16.38 3.96
N PHE A 135 2.11 15.26 3.48
CA PHE A 135 2.81 14.38 2.56
C PHE A 135 2.36 14.71 1.13
N GLU A 136 3.30 15.09 0.29
CA GLU A 136 3.07 15.58 -1.08
C GLU A 136 3.43 14.54 -2.15
N GLY A 137 3.90 13.36 -1.74
CA GLY A 137 4.32 12.31 -2.67
C GLY A 137 5.48 12.73 -3.56
N PHE A 138 5.50 12.21 -4.79
CA PHE A 138 6.52 12.55 -5.78
C PHE A 138 6.27 13.91 -6.42
N VAL A 139 7.32 14.73 -6.51
CA VAL A 139 7.28 15.97 -7.28
C VAL A 139 7.23 15.68 -8.79
N ALA A 140 6.65 16.61 -9.56
CA ALA A 140 6.56 16.44 -11.00
C ALA A 140 7.96 16.37 -11.66
N ASN A 141 8.16 15.44 -12.60
CA ASN A 141 9.42 15.31 -13.35
C ASN A 141 9.73 16.56 -14.19
N ARG A 142 8.69 17.19 -14.76
CA ARG A 142 8.84 18.39 -15.60
C ARG A 142 9.09 19.63 -14.74
N ALA A 143 10.21 20.31 -15.00
CA ALA A 143 10.67 21.45 -14.21
C ALA A 143 9.63 22.59 -14.06
N GLY A 144 8.85 22.88 -15.11
CA GLY A 144 7.79 23.90 -15.05
C GLY A 144 6.69 23.53 -14.04
N ALA A 145 6.10 22.34 -14.19
CA ALA A 145 5.08 21.82 -13.29
C ALA A 145 5.58 21.66 -11.85
N ARG A 146 6.84 21.24 -11.68
CA ARG A 146 7.48 21.16 -10.37
C ARG A 146 7.58 22.53 -9.69
N ARG A 147 8.06 23.56 -10.41
CA ARG A 147 8.14 24.92 -9.87
C ARG A 147 6.77 25.46 -9.49
N GLU A 148 5.78 25.28 -10.36
CA GLU A 148 4.41 25.73 -10.08
C GLU A 148 3.85 25.09 -8.81
N ARG A 149 4.02 23.76 -8.65
CA ARG A 149 3.58 23.06 -7.44
C ARG A 149 4.30 23.56 -6.19
N LEU A 150 5.63 23.70 -6.24
CA LEU A 150 6.42 24.18 -5.10
C LEU A 150 6.07 25.64 -4.74
N GLN A 151 5.76 26.49 -5.71
CA GLN A 151 5.31 27.86 -5.46
C GLN A 151 3.97 27.90 -4.72
N GLN A 152 3.02 27.02 -5.05
CA GLN A 152 1.74 26.90 -4.34
C GLN A 152 1.93 26.47 -2.87
N LEU A 153 2.96 25.68 -2.59
CA LEU A 153 3.26 25.15 -1.27
C LEU A 153 4.19 26.05 -0.44
N ALA A 154 4.79 27.07 -1.05
CA ALA A 154 5.82 27.91 -0.40
C ALA A 154 5.32 28.64 0.86
N ALA A 155 4.01 28.88 0.96
CA ALA A 155 3.39 29.54 2.11
C ALA A 155 2.85 28.55 3.16
N ASP A 156 2.98 27.24 2.95
CA ASP A 156 2.54 26.24 3.93
C ASP A 156 3.48 26.23 5.14
N ALA A 157 2.91 26.44 6.33
CA ALA A 157 3.67 26.49 7.58
C ALA A 157 3.91 25.10 8.19
N ARG A 158 3.31 24.04 7.64
CA ARG A 158 3.52 22.67 8.10
C ARG A 158 4.84 22.11 7.58
N THR A 159 5.34 21.06 8.23
CA THR A 159 6.40 20.24 7.65
C THR A 159 5.88 19.58 6.37
N LEU A 160 6.57 19.78 5.25
CA LEU A 160 6.26 19.17 3.96
C LEU A 160 7.20 17.99 3.70
N ILE A 161 6.64 16.85 3.30
CA ILE A 161 7.38 15.62 3.00
C ILE A 161 7.17 15.28 1.53
N PHE A 162 8.27 15.09 0.81
CA PHE A 162 8.29 14.73 -0.61
C PHE A 162 9.11 13.46 -0.82
N TYR A 163 8.78 12.72 -1.87
CA TYR A 163 9.65 11.73 -2.49
C TYR A 163 10.28 12.30 -3.77
N GLU A 164 11.47 11.82 -4.14
CA GLU A 164 12.23 12.23 -5.32
C GLU A 164 12.97 11.02 -5.89
N SER A 165 13.14 10.95 -7.23
CA SER A 165 13.72 9.79 -7.95
C SER A 165 15.06 10.09 -8.60
#